data_AF-A0A1H1LEM0-F1
#
_entry.id   AF-A0A1H1LEM0-F1
#
_cell.length_a   1.000
_cell.length_b   1.000
_cell.length_c   1.000
_cell.angle_alpha   90.00
_cell.angle_beta   90.00
_cell.angle_gamma   90.00
#
_symmetry.space_group_name_H-M   'P 1'
#
loop_
_entity.id
_entity.type
_entity.pdbx_description
1 polymer ?
#
loop_
_entity_poly.entity_id
_entity_poly.type
_entity_poly.pdbx_seq_one_letter_code
_entity_poly.pdbx_strand_id
1 'polypeptide(L)'
;MTTTSTDKTSNAGPWAALLLAGAFEVGYALSVNGSQGFTNLTWSLVALVFFLCTLFFLSVALKRIDVGIGYAVWAGIGAVGSAVLGPVFFEETFTTTKAIWLAVIIAGVVWLKLADSAKLKTDTDAATHAEP
;
A
#
# COMPACT_ATOMS: atom_id res chain seq x y z
N MET A 1 6.43 -38.26 23.22
CA MET A 1 5.21 -38.17 22.38
C MET A 1 5.25 -36.81 21.70
N THR A 2 5.04 -36.80 20.39
CA THR A 2 5.52 -35.84 19.40
C THR A 2 4.96 -34.41 19.51
N THR A 3 5.82 -33.46 19.15
CA THR A 3 5.67 -32.01 19.05
C THR A 3 4.47 -31.55 18.23
N THR A 4 3.64 -30.68 18.79
CA THR A 4 2.58 -29.96 18.07
C THR A 4 3.19 -28.84 17.23
N SER A 5 3.47 -29.11 15.95
CA SER A 5 3.72 -28.08 14.94
C SER A 5 2.40 -27.41 14.58
N THR A 6 2.19 -26.18 15.07
CA THR A 6 1.09 -25.31 14.65
C THR A 6 1.32 -24.91 13.19
N ASP A 7 0.85 -25.75 12.27
CA ASP A 7 0.70 -25.43 10.85
C ASP A 7 -0.46 -24.43 10.70
N LYS A 8 -0.12 -23.15 10.53
CA LYS A 8 -1.10 -22.06 10.36
C LYS A 8 -1.35 -21.86 8.88
N THR A 9 -2.11 -22.77 8.26
CA THR A 9 -2.56 -22.63 6.88
C THR A 9 -4.04 -22.20 6.79
N SER A 10 -4.30 -21.25 5.89
CA SER A 10 -5.58 -20.76 5.33
C SER A 10 -6.11 -19.41 5.87
N ASN A 11 -6.34 -18.48 4.93
CA ASN A 11 -6.54 -17.00 5.03
C ASN A 11 -5.28 -16.12 5.00
N ALA A 12 -4.10 -16.65 5.34
CA ALA A 12 -2.86 -15.87 5.27
C ALA A 12 -2.43 -15.52 3.84
N GLY A 13 -2.78 -16.32 2.83
CA GLY A 13 -2.28 -16.15 1.45
C GLY A 13 -2.49 -14.75 0.85
N PRO A 14 -3.73 -14.24 0.70
CA PRO A 14 -3.98 -12.95 0.07
C PRO A 14 -3.56 -11.76 0.95
N TRP A 15 -3.70 -11.86 2.28
CA TRP A 15 -3.24 -10.81 3.20
C TRP A 15 -1.72 -10.75 3.30
N ALA A 16 -1.02 -11.89 3.28
CA ALA A 16 0.44 -11.94 3.22
C ALA A 16 0.93 -11.43 1.85
N ALA A 17 0.25 -11.76 0.75
CA ALA A 17 0.54 -11.16 -0.56
C ALA A 17 0.36 -9.64 -0.55
N LEU A 18 -0.65 -9.12 0.17
CA LEU A 18 -0.88 -7.69 0.35
C LEU A 18 0.19 -7.01 1.18
N LEU A 19 0.59 -7.61 2.30
CA LEU A 19 1.69 -7.13 3.14
C LEU A 19 3.01 -7.14 2.36
N LEU A 20 3.24 -8.21 1.60
CA LEU A 20 4.44 -8.36 0.78
C LEU A 20 4.44 -7.35 -0.38
N ALA A 21 3.28 -7.13 -1.03
CA ALA A 21 3.11 -6.06 -2.02
C ALA A 21 3.45 -4.69 -1.41
N GLY A 22 2.92 -4.38 -0.24
CA GLY A 22 3.25 -3.16 0.49
C GLY A 22 4.74 -3.05 0.83
N ALA A 23 5.41 -4.14 1.20
CA ALA A 23 6.85 -4.13 1.44
C ALA A 23 7.66 -3.86 0.16
N PHE A 24 7.27 -4.49 -0.96
CA PHE A 24 7.86 -4.20 -2.28
C PHE A 24 7.60 -2.75 -2.71
N GLU A 25 6.43 -2.19 -2.39
CA GLU A 25 6.10 -0.79 -2.65
C GLU A 25 7.05 0.17 -1.94
N VAL A 26 7.37 -0.12 -0.68
CA VAL A 26 8.33 0.68 0.08
C VAL A 26 9.72 0.59 -0.56
N GLY A 27 10.14 -0.61 -1.00
CA GLY A 27 11.38 -0.80 -1.76
C GLY A 27 11.39 -0.03 -3.08
N TYR A 28 10.27 0.01 -3.80
CA TYR A 28 10.07 0.84 -4.99
C TYR A 28 10.23 2.33 -4.67
N ALA A 29 9.51 2.84 -3.67
CA ALA A 29 9.56 4.24 -3.27
C ALA A 29 10.98 4.70 -2.88
N LEU A 30 11.70 3.85 -2.14
CA LEU A 30 13.11 4.08 -1.79
C LEU A 30 14.00 4.08 -3.04
N SER A 31 13.81 3.11 -3.93
CA SER A 31 14.62 3.00 -5.16
C SER A 31 14.40 4.18 -6.11
N VAL A 32 13.16 4.68 -6.22
CA VAL A 32 12.83 5.89 -6.99
C VAL A 32 13.52 7.11 -6.38
N ASN A 33 13.48 7.27 -5.06
CA ASN A 33 14.20 8.35 -4.38
C ASN A 33 15.71 8.28 -4.66
N GLY A 34 16.30 7.07 -4.56
CA GLY A 34 17.73 6.84 -4.82
C GLY A 34 18.16 6.96 -6.27
N SER A 35 17.22 6.82 -7.21
CA SER A 35 17.50 7.02 -8.64
C SER A 35 17.82 8.48 -9.01
N GLN A 36 17.62 9.44 -8.08
CA GLN A 36 17.74 10.87 -8.31
C GLN A 36 17.00 11.31 -9.58
N GLY A 37 15.73 10.90 -9.71
CA GLY A 37 14.91 11.23 -10.89
C GLY A 37 15.27 10.41 -12.13
N PHE A 38 15.57 9.12 -11.98
CA PHE A 38 15.95 8.17 -13.03
C PHE A 38 17.33 8.41 -13.68
N THR A 39 18.15 9.27 -13.11
CA THR A 39 19.51 9.56 -13.60
C THR A 39 20.45 8.37 -13.39
N ASN A 40 20.21 7.56 -12.34
CA ASN A 40 21.03 6.39 -12.05
C ASN A 40 20.38 5.09 -12.56
N LEU A 41 20.96 4.51 -13.63
CA LEU A 41 20.38 3.40 -14.37
C LEU A 41 20.18 2.13 -13.52
N THR A 42 21.07 1.87 -12.57
CA THR A 42 20.99 0.71 -11.68
C THR A 42 19.79 0.84 -10.73
N TRP A 43 19.61 1.99 -10.09
CA TRP A 43 18.48 2.25 -9.19
C TRP A 43 17.15 2.31 -9.94
N SER A 44 17.14 2.84 -11.16
CA SER A 44 15.96 2.82 -12.04
C SER A 44 15.52 1.40 -12.40
N LEU A 45 16.47 0.51 -12.71
CA LEU A 45 16.15 -0.90 -12.99
C LEU A 45 15.55 -1.59 -11.77
N VAL A 46 16.15 -1.36 -10.60
CA VAL A 46 15.67 -1.90 -9.33
C VAL A 46 14.25 -1.39 -9.05
N ALA A 47 14.01 -0.07 -9.18
CA ALA A 47 12.68 0.51 -9.03
C ALA A 47 11.66 -0.17 -9.98
N LEU A 48 12.01 -0.38 -11.24
CA LEU A 48 11.12 -1.04 -12.20
C LEU A 48 10.77 -2.48 -11.78
N VAL A 49 11.75 -3.25 -11.29
CA VAL A 49 11.53 -4.62 -10.79
C VAL A 49 10.61 -4.59 -9.56
N PHE A 50 10.90 -3.74 -8.59
CA PHE A 50 10.07 -3.60 -7.39
C PHE A 50 8.64 -3.16 -7.73
N PHE A 51 8.47 -2.27 -8.70
CA PHE A 51 7.18 -1.80 -9.21
C PHE A 51 6.35 -2.92 -9.88
N LEU A 52 6.99 -3.79 -10.66
CA LEU A 52 6.30 -4.94 -11.24
C LEU A 52 5.94 -5.96 -10.16
N CYS A 53 6.82 -6.19 -9.18
CA CYS A 53 6.56 -7.11 -8.08
C CYS A 53 5.40 -6.64 -7.19
N THR A 54 5.42 -5.39 -6.71
CA THR A 54 4.34 -4.81 -5.88
C THR A 54 2.99 -4.90 -6.58
N LEU A 55 2.92 -4.52 -7.87
CA LEU A 55 1.68 -4.61 -8.66
C LEU A 55 1.20 -6.05 -8.87
N PHE A 56 2.12 -6.98 -9.13
CA PHE A 56 1.76 -8.38 -9.31
C PHE A 56 1.16 -8.97 -8.03
N PHE A 57 1.83 -8.80 -6.89
CA PHE A 57 1.35 -9.30 -5.60
C PHE A 57 0.06 -8.62 -5.16
N LEU A 58 -0.07 -7.30 -5.42
CA LEU A 58 -1.31 -6.57 -5.18
C LEU A 58 -2.45 -7.15 -6.03
N SER A 59 -2.24 -7.36 -7.34
CA SER A 59 -3.24 -7.94 -8.22
C SER A 59 -3.68 -9.34 -7.77
N VAL A 60 -2.76 -10.16 -7.27
CA VAL A 60 -3.07 -11.47 -6.68
C VAL A 60 -3.92 -11.33 -5.41
N ALA A 61 -3.63 -10.36 -4.55
CA ALA A 61 -4.41 -10.10 -3.34
C ALA A 61 -5.83 -9.59 -3.66
N LEU A 62 -5.96 -8.68 -4.63
CA LEU A 62 -7.24 -8.11 -5.09
C LEU A 62 -8.15 -9.14 -5.77
N LYS A 63 -7.63 -10.28 -6.25
CA LYS A 63 -8.48 -11.39 -6.72
C LYS A 63 -9.29 -12.06 -5.61
N ARG A 64 -8.96 -11.80 -4.34
CA ARG A 64 -9.56 -12.45 -3.16
C ARG A 64 -10.14 -11.44 -2.16
N ILE A 65 -9.68 -10.19 -2.16
CA ILE A 65 -10.09 -9.12 -1.25
C ILE A 65 -10.75 -8.01 -2.06
N ASP A 66 -11.71 -7.31 -1.43
CA ASP A 66 -12.33 -6.13 -2.02
C ASP A 66 -11.28 -5.11 -2.49
N VAL A 67 -11.51 -4.57 -3.68
CA VAL A 67 -10.56 -3.70 -4.35
C VAL A 67 -10.32 -2.42 -3.55
N GLY A 68 -11.37 -1.86 -2.94
CA GLY A 68 -11.28 -0.69 -2.08
C GLY A 68 -10.38 -0.92 -0.86
N ILE A 69 -10.58 -2.05 -0.17
CA ILE A 69 -9.81 -2.43 1.02
C ILE A 69 -8.34 -2.71 0.66
N GLY A 70 -8.10 -3.46 -0.42
CA GLY A 70 -6.73 -3.82 -0.83
C GLY A 70 -5.90 -2.60 -1.21
N TYR A 71 -6.43 -1.68 -2.01
CA TYR A 71 -5.71 -0.45 -2.35
C TYR A 71 -5.48 0.46 -1.14
N ALA A 72 -6.43 0.55 -0.22
CA ALA A 72 -6.28 1.36 0.99
C ALA A 72 -5.12 0.85 1.88
N VAL A 73 -5.04 -0.46 2.09
CA VAL A 73 -3.98 -1.09 2.89
C VAL A 73 -2.62 -0.97 2.19
N TRP A 74 -2.57 -1.26 0.88
CA TRP A 74 -1.33 -1.14 0.10
C TRP A 74 -0.77 0.29 0.10
N ALA A 75 -1.62 1.29 -0.17
CA ALA A 75 -1.22 2.69 -0.14
C ALA A 75 -0.79 3.14 1.27
N GLY A 76 -1.50 2.69 2.31
CA GLY A 76 -1.16 3.00 3.70
C GLY A 76 0.22 2.45 4.10
N ILE A 77 0.52 1.19 3.75
CA ILE A 77 1.83 0.58 4.03
C ILE A 77 2.94 1.27 3.25
N GLY A 78 2.73 1.53 1.96
CA GLY A 78 3.70 2.25 1.12
C GLY A 78 4.01 3.64 1.67
N ALA A 79 2.99 4.39 2.09
CA ALA A 79 3.16 5.73 2.64
C ALA A 79 3.88 5.71 4.00
N VAL A 80 3.47 4.86 4.95
CA VAL A 80 4.10 4.76 6.26
C VAL A 80 5.54 4.23 6.14
N GLY A 81 5.75 3.20 5.32
CA GLY A 81 7.07 2.60 5.14
C GLY A 81 8.06 3.53 4.45
N SER A 82 7.63 4.26 3.40
CA SER A 82 8.49 5.27 2.76
C SER A 82 8.75 6.47 3.69
N ALA A 83 7.77 6.89 4.49
CA ALA A 83 7.95 7.92 5.51
C ALA A 83 9.01 7.54 6.56
N VAL A 84 9.02 6.28 6.99
CA VAL A 84 9.92 5.82 8.06
C VAL A 84 11.29 5.45 7.50
N LEU A 85 11.35 4.77 6.36
CA LEU A 85 12.61 4.29 5.79
C LEU A 85 13.32 5.33 4.92
N GLY A 86 12.60 6.29 4.32
CA GLY A 86 13.16 7.39 3.55
C GLY A 86 14.27 8.15 4.30
N PRO A 87 14.04 8.71 5.50
CA PRO A 87 15.08 9.39 6.26
C PRO A 87 16.27 8.50 6.59
N VAL A 88 15.99 7.24 6.93
CA VAL A 88 16.99 6.30 7.40
C VAL A 88 17.95 5.94 6.26
N PHE A 89 17.45 5.84 5.02
CA PHE A 89 18.25 5.47 3.86
C PHE A 89 18.95 6.63 3.16
N PHE A 90 18.35 7.82 3.16
CA PHE A 90 18.85 8.97 2.40
C PHE A 90 19.64 9.98 3.25
N GLU A 91 19.79 9.72 4.56
CA GLU A 91 20.44 10.62 5.53
C GLU A 91 19.91 12.08 5.44
N GLU A 92 18.70 12.26 4.91
CA GLU A 92 18.08 13.57 4.82
C GLU A 92 17.62 14.02 6.20
N THR A 93 17.76 15.32 6.49
CA THR A 93 17.20 15.93 7.69
C THR A 93 15.69 15.71 7.74
N PHE A 94 15.27 14.78 8.59
CA PHE A 94 13.88 14.55 8.90
C PHE A 94 13.38 15.64 9.83
N THR A 95 12.94 16.75 9.25
CA THR A 95 12.26 17.79 10.01
C THR A 95 10.92 17.24 10.46
N THR A 96 10.61 17.31 11.76
CA THR A 96 9.30 16.95 12.34
C THR A 96 8.13 17.57 11.56
N THR A 97 8.34 18.77 10.99
CA THR A 97 7.42 19.45 10.07
C THR A 97 7.08 18.63 8.82
N LYS A 98 8.05 18.01 8.15
CA LYS A 98 7.80 17.16 6.96
C LYS A 98 6.94 15.95 7.33
N ALA A 99 7.20 15.34 8.48
CA ALA A 99 6.41 14.19 8.97
C ALA A 99 4.95 14.58 9.28
N ILE A 100 4.72 15.76 9.87
CA ILE A 100 3.36 16.26 10.14
C ILE A 100 2.60 16.48 8.82
N TRP A 101 3.21 17.16 7.84
CA TRP A 101 2.55 17.38 6.54
C TRP A 101 2.32 16.09 5.77
N LEU A 102 3.26 15.13 5.86
CA LEU A 102 3.07 13.81 5.27
C LEU A 102 1.89 13.07 5.93
N ALA A 103 1.76 13.14 7.25
CA ALA A 103 0.62 12.58 7.97
C ALA A 103 -0.71 13.22 7.53
N VAL A 104 -0.72 14.53 7.26
CA VAL A 104 -1.90 15.24 6.70
C VAL A 104 -2.24 14.74 5.29
N ILE A 105 -1.25 14.53 4.41
CA ILE A 105 -1.47 13.97 3.07
C ILE A 105 -2.04 12.56 3.18
N ILE A 106 -1.46 11.71 4.02
CA ILE A 106 -1.94 10.34 4.25
C ILE A 106 -3.37 10.36 4.79
N ALA A 107 -3.68 11.21 5.77
CA ALA A 107 -5.03 11.36 6.30
C ALA A 107 -6.02 11.83 5.23
N GLY A 108 -5.62 12.76 4.35
CA GLY A 108 -6.43 13.21 3.23
C GLY A 108 -6.74 12.09 2.23
N VAL A 109 -5.75 11.27 1.87
CA VAL A 109 -5.93 10.12 0.98
C VAL A 109 -6.85 9.06 1.61
N VAL A 110 -6.68 8.77 2.89
CA VAL A 110 -7.53 7.82 3.64
C VAL A 110 -8.98 8.34 3.72
N TRP A 111 -9.17 9.63 4.02
CA TRP A 111 -10.49 10.25 4.08
C TRP A 111 -11.19 10.25 2.72
N LEU A 112 -10.46 10.53 1.63
CA LEU A 112 -11.00 10.47 0.27
C LEU A 112 -11.47 9.04 -0.09
N LYS A 113 -10.71 8.02 0.30
CA LYS A 113 -11.09 6.60 0.11
C LYS A 113 -12.33 6.21 0.91
N LEU A 114 -12.45 6.69 2.15
CA LEU A 114 -13.64 6.48 3.00
C LEU A 114 -14.87 7.18 2.42
N ALA A 115 -14.71 8.42 1.92
CA ALA A 115 -15.79 9.20 1.32
C ALA A 115 -16.31 8.57 0.01
N ASP A 116 -15.41 8.07 -0.84
CA ASP A 116 -15.76 7.33 -2.05
C ASP A 116 -16.55 6.06 -1.73
N SER A 117 -16.14 5.32 -0.69
CA SER A 117 -16.85 4.13 -0.21
C SER A 117 -18.22 4.45 0.40
N ALA A 118 -18.38 5.60 1.04
CA ALA A 118 -19.66 6.05 1.61
C ALA A 118 -20.68 6.39 0.51
N LYS A 119 -20.23 6.90 -0.65
CA LYS A 119 -21.11 7.26 -1.77
C LYS A 119 -21.73 6.03 -2.45
N LEU A 120 -21.03 4.90 -2.48
CA LEU A 120 -21.54 3.64 -3.04
C LEU A 120 -22.73 3.05 -2.24
N LYS A 121 -22.83 3.35 -0.94
CA LYS A 121 -23.95 2.91 -0.11
C LYS A 121 -25.23 3.72 -0.40
N THR A 122 -25.10 5.03 -0.57
CA THR A 122 -26.23 5.93 -0.80
C THR A 122 -26.92 5.70 -2.15
N ASP A 123 -26.16 5.39 -3.21
CA ASP A 123 -26.73 5.14 -4.55
C ASP A 123 -27.46 3.77 -4.64
N THR A 124 -27.06 2.78 -3.84
CA THR A 124 -27.73 1.46 -3.76
C THR A 124 -29.09 1.54 -3.03
N ASP A 125 -29.14 2.32 -1.94
CA ASP A 125 -30.38 2.53 -1.18
C ASP A 125 -31.40 3.37 -1.99
N ALA A 126 -30.93 4.33 -2.80
CA ALA A 126 -31.80 5.14 -3.66
C ALA A 126 -32.41 4.34 -4.83
N ALA A 127 -31.66 3.43 -5.45
CA ALA A 127 -32.17 2.58 -6.54
C ALA A 127 -33.20 1.54 -6.05
N THR A 128 -33.06 1.03 -4.83
CA THR A 128 -33.99 0.06 -4.22
C THR A 128 -35.35 0.67 -3.85
N HIS A 129 -35.42 2.00 -3.70
CA HIS A 129 -36.66 2.73 -3.39
C HIS A 129 -37.33 3.40 -4.60
N ALA A 130 -36.79 3.21 -5.81
CA ALA A 130 -37.27 3.83 -7.05
C ALA A 130 -38.05 2.87 -7.98
N GLU A 131 -38.22 1.59 -7.63
CA GLU A 131 -39.17 0.68 -8.30
C GLU A 131 -40.46 0.55 -7.46
N PRO A 132 -41.61 1.09 -7.95
CA PRO A 132 -42.94 0.71 -7.49
C PRO A 132 -43.44 -0.60 -8.11
#